data_AF-A0A6L8AAJ5-F1
#
_entry.id   AF-A0A6L8AAJ5-F1
#
_cell.length_a   1.000
_cell.length_b   1.000
_cell.length_c   1.000
_cell.angle_alpha   90.00
_cell.angle_beta   90.00
_cell.angle_gamma   90.00
#
_symmetry.space_group_name_H-M   'P 1'
#
loop_
_entity.id
_entity.type
_entity.pdbx_description
1 polymer ?
#
loop_
_entity_poly.entity_id
_entity_poly.type
_entity_poly.pdbx_seq_one_letter_code
_entity_poly.pdbx_strand_id
1 'polypeptide(L)'
;MNVVEILPFLLYTLAVIVILSVTLLFSWFVGSKARHGRAQDIPYESGIVPVGEAENMRLSIEFYLVAIFFVIFDLETIFIVGWAIAFREVGWMGYIAVAIFIVMLLIALAYEWRTGALDWGIKSRHTMPDAYSRRPST
;
A
#
# COMPACT_ATOMS: atom_id res chain seq x y z
N MET A 1 31.39 0.47 -11.77
CA MET A 1 30.17 0.96 -12.42
C MET A 1 30.52 2.28 -13.07
N ASN A 2 30.73 2.27 -14.38
CA ASN A 2 31.16 3.48 -15.09
C ASN A 2 29.96 4.41 -15.24
N VAL A 3 30.20 5.73 -15.25
CA VAL A 3 29.13 6.73 -15.47
C VAL A 3 28.32 6.46 -16.75
N VAL A 4 28.96 5.82 -17.74
CA VAL A 4 28.36 5.43 -19.02
C VAL A 4 27.31 4.32 -18.88
N GLU A 5 27.40 3.47 -17.85
CA GLU A 5 26.43 2.40 -17.59
C GLU A 5 25.16 2.91 -16.88
N ILE A 6 25.30 3.96 -16.07
CA ILE A 6 24.19 4.59 -15.34
C ILE A 6 23.44 5.58 -16.25
N LEU A 7 24.15 6.20 -17.21
CA LEU A 7 23.61 7.17 -18.15
C LEU A 7 22.32 6.72 -18.88
N PRO A 8 22.23 5.51 -19.49
CA PRO A 8 21.00 5.08 -20.17
C PRO A 8 19.81 4.95 -19.20
N PHE A 9 20.04 4.45 -17.98
CA PHE A 9 18.98 4.33 -16.97
C PHE A 9 18.45 5.70 -16.52
N LEU A 10 19.36 6.65 -16.31
CA LEU A 10 18.99 8.03 -15.94
C LEU A 10 18.23 8.72 -17.07
N LEU A 11 18.72 8.62 -18.31
CA LEU A 11 18.05 9.18 -19.48
C LEU A 11 16.66 8.59 -19.69
N TYR A 12 16.51 7.28 -19.51
CA TYR A 12 15.21 6.62 -19.61
C TYR A 12 14.24 7.11 -18.53
N THR A 13 14.69 7.18 -17.28
CA THR A 13 13.88 7.69 -16.16
C THR A 13 13.44 9.14 -16.40
N LEU A 14 14.37 9.98 -16.86
CA LEU A 14 14.06 11.37 -17.22
C LEU A 14 13.05 11.45 -18.37
N ALA A 15 13.23 10.63 -19.42
CA ALA A 15 12.29 10.59 -20.54
C ALA A 15 10.87 10.21 -20.10
N VAL A 16 10.72 9.22 -19.22
CA VAL A 16 9.43 8.83 -18.65
C VAL A 16 8.79 10.00 -17.87
N ILE A 17 9.56 10.66 -16.99
CA ILE A 17 9.08 11.82 -16.24
C ILE A 17 8.65 12.94 -17.18
N VAL A 18 9.43 13.23 -18.22
CA VAL A 18 9.10 14.27 -19.21
C VAL A 18 7.82 13.92 -19.96
N ILE A 19 7.65 12.68 -20.43
CA ILE A 19 6.45 12.25 -21.15
C ILE A 19 5.21 12.35 -20.25
N LEU A 20 5.29 11.88 -19.00
CA LEU A 20 4.20 11.99 -18.03
C LEU A 20 3.85 13.46 -17.76
N SER A 21 4.88 14.30 -17.56
CA SER A 21 4.69 15.73 -17.32
C SER A 21 4.05 16.44 -18.50
N VAL A 22 4.53 16.18 -19.73
CA VAL A 22 3.96 16.73 -20.97
C VAL A 22 2.52 16.29 -21.15
N THR A 23 2.21 15.02 -20.90
CA THR A 23 0.84 14.48 -21.00
C THR A 23 -0.10 15.14 -20.01
N LEU A 24 0.32 15.31 -18.75
CA LEU A 24 -0.45 16.00 -17.72
C LEU A 24 -0.64 17.49 -18.05
N LEU A 25 0.41 18.17 -18.52
CA LEU A 25 0.34 19.57 -18.94
C LEU A 25 -0.54 19.77 -20.16
N PHE A 26 -0.47 18.87 -21.13
CA PHE A 26 -1.33 18.87 -22.31
C PHE A 26 -2.79 18.64 -21.92
N SER A 27 -3.05 17.67 -21.04
CA SER A 27 -4.39 17.43 -20.48
C SER A 27 -4.92 18.66 -19.75
N TRP A 28 -4.09 19.33 -18.95
CA TRP A 28 -4.44 20.57 -18.27
C TRP A 28 -4.69 21.74 -19.23
N PHE A 29 -3.92 21.85 -20.32
CA PHE A 29 -4.06 22.93 -21.30
C PHE A 29 -5.29 22.75 -22.22
N VAL A 30 -5.53 21.51 -22.66
CA VAL A 30 -6.67 21.16 -23.53
C VAL A 30 -7.95 21.00 -22.73
N GLY A 31 -7.86 20.54 -21.47
CA GLY A 31 -8.99 20.42 -20.57
C GLY A 31 -9.68 21.77 -20.45
N SER A 32 -10.96 21.84 -20.84
CA SER A 32 -11.71 23.07 -20.67
C SER A 32 -11.69 23.41 -19.18
N LYS A 33 -11.24 24.62 -18.81
CA LYS A 33 -11.60 25.25 -17.52
C LYS A 33 -13.10 25.49 -17.50
N ALA A 34 -13.91 24.43 -17.56
CA ALA A 34 -15.30 24.49 -17.21
C ALA A 34 -15.29 24.98 -15.77
N ARG A 35 -15.79 26.20 -15.59
CA ARG A 35 -15.89 26.92 -14.32
C ARG A 35 -16.26 25.92 -13.24
N HIS A 36 -15.28 25.50 -12.42
CA HIS A 36 -15.47 24.50 -11.37
C HIS A 36 -16.69 24.95 -10.56
N GLY A 37 -17.82 24.28 -10.81
CA GLY A 37 -19.05 24.59 -10.09
C GLY A 37 -18.85 24.14 -8.66
N ARG A 38 -19.46 24.82 -7.69
CA ARG A 38 -19.39 24.44 -6.27
C ARG A 38 -19.70 22.95 -6.01
N ALA A 39 -20.42 22.29 -6.91
CA ALA A 39 -20.75 20.87 -6.87
C ALA A 39 -19.67 19.92 -7.45
N GLN A 40 -18.69 20.41 -8.21
CA GLN A 40 -17.58 19.62 -8.74
C GLN A 40 -16.41 19.51 -7.75
N ASP A 41 -16.29 20.50 -6.86
CA ASP A 41 -15.21 20.57 -5.85
C ASP A 41 -15.58 19.88 -4.52
N ILE A 42 -16.79 19.30 -4.41
CA ILE A 42 -17.22 18.55 -3.23
C ILE A 42 -16.95 17.05 -3.43
N PRO A 43 -16.44 16.33 -2.40
CA PRO A 43 -16.34 14.88 -2.41
C PRO A 43 -17.65 14.21 -2.84
N TYR A 44 -17.54 13.19 -3.69
CA TYR A 44 -18.71 12.47 -4.18
C TYR A 44 -19.35 11.64 -3.08
N GLU A 45 -20.58 11.99 -2.70
CA GLU A 45 -21.41 11.21 -1.77
C GLU A 45 -22.85 11.09 -2.30
N SER A 46 -23.00 10.74 -3.59
CA SER A 46 -24.31 10.53 -4.25
C SER A 46 -25.32 11.68 -4.03
N GLY A 47 -24.85 12.92 -4.04
CA GLY A 47 -25.69 14.12 -3.88
C GLY A 47 -25.90 14.58 -2.44
N ILE A 48 -25.31 13.91 -1.44
CA ILE A 48 -25.27 14.35 -0.05
C ILE A 48 -24.08 15.29 0.11
N VAL A 49 -24.28 16.41 0.80
CA VAL A 49 -23.17 17.29 1.18
C VAL A 49 -22.41 16.56 2.28
N PRO A 50 -21.10 16.28 2.12
CA PRO A 50 -20.35 15.55 3.12
C PRO A 50 -20.40 16.30 4.45
N VAL A 51 -20.97 15.65 5.46
CA VAL A 51 -21.14 16.19 6.82
C VAL A 51 -20.23 15.43 7.77
N GLY A 52 -19.30 16.16 8.37
CA GLY A 52 -18.32 15.62 9.30
C GLY A 52 -16.91 15.62 8.71
N GLU A 53 -15.94 15.85 9.57
CA GLU A 53 -14.54 15.67 9.22
C GLU A 53 -14.34 14.17 8.98
N ALA A 54 -13.96 13.80 7.75
CA ALA A 54 -13.45 12.46 7.44
C ALA A 54 -12.28 12.04 8.37
N GLU A 55 -11.74 13.00 9.14
CA GLU A 55 -10.74 12.86 10.20
C GLU A 55 -11.11 11.84 11.29
N ASN A 56 -12.40 11.62 11.58
CA ASN A 56 -12.83 10.63 12.58
C ASN A 56 -13.01 9.20 12.04
N MET A 57 -12.71 8.95 10.75
CA MET A 57 -12.56 7.58 10.25
C MET A 57 -11.27 6.99 10.78
N ARG A 58 -11.36 6.29 11.91
CA ARG A 58 -10.26 5.46 12.42
C ARG A 58 -9.97 4.36 11.41
N LEU A 59 -8.93 4.55 10.60
CA LEU A 59 -8.35 3.50 9.76
C LEU A 59 -8.09 2.28 10.65
N SER A 60 -8.47 1.11 10.15
CA SER A 60 -8.37 -0.09 10.97
C SER A 60 -6.90 -0.46 11.21
N ILE A 61 -6.60 -0.96 12.41
CA ILE A 61 -5.24 -1.38 12.80
C ILE A 61 -4.70 -2.50 11.91
N GLU A 62 -5.59 -3.24 11.26
CA GLU A 62 -5.25 -4.36 10.37
C GLU A 62 -4.33 -3.92 9.22
N PHE A 63 -4.55 -2.72 8.65
CA PHE A 63 -3.68 -2.17 7.59
C PHE A 63 -2.24 -1.94 8.07
N TYR A 64 -2.08 -1.51 9.33
CA TYR A 64 -0.76 -1.27 9.92
C TYR A 64 -0.01 -2.59 10.12
N LEU A 65 -0.69 -3.64 10.58
CA LEU A 65 -0.09 -4.97 10.79
C LEU A 65 0.41 -5.56 9.46
N VAL A 66 -0.37 -5.45 8.38
CA VAL A 66 0.06 -5.89 7.05
C VAL A 66 1.27 -5.08 6.55
N ALA A 67 1.29 -3.76 6.78
CA ALA A 67 2.40 -2.90 6.36
C ALA A 67 3.70 -3.23 7.08
N ILE A 68 3.68 -3.38 8.41
CA ILE A 68 4.88 -3.73 9.17
C ILE A 68 5.37 -5.15 8.85
N PHE A 69 4.45 -6.09 8.63
CA PHE A 69 4.78 -7.43 8.17
C PHE A 69 5.48 -7.41 6.80
N PHE A 70 4.97 -6.62 5.84
CA PHE A 70 5.61 -6.45 4.53
C PHE A 70 7.03 -5.90 4.66
N VAL A 71 7.25 -4.90 5.52
CA VAL A 71 8.60 -4.32 5.74
C VAL A 71 9.56 -5.35 6.31
N ILE A 72 9.13 -6.17 7.28
CA ILE A 72 9.98 -7.21 7.87
C ILE A 72 10.31 -8.28 6.82
N PHE A 73 9.31 -8.76 6.07
CA PHE A 73 9.52 -9.76 5.02
C PHE A 73 10.40 -9.25 3.86
N ASP A 74 10.26 -7.98 3.47
CA ASP A 74 11.11 -7.34 2.47
C ASP A 74 12.57 -7.25 2.95
N LEU A 75 12.76 -6.91 4.22
CA LEU A 75 14.08 -6.93 4.87
C LEU A 75 14.66 -8.36 4.87
N GLU A 76 13.87 -9.39 5.16
CA GLU A 76 14.36 -10.78 5.13
C GLU A 76 14.79 -11.21 3.72
N THR A 77 14.10 -10.73 2.69
CA THR A 77 14.44 -11.00 1.29
C THR A 77 15.80 -10.41 0.92
N ILE A 78 16.19 -9.25 1.45
CA ILE A 78 17.53 -8.68 1.18
C ILE A 78 18.66 -9.59 1.67
N PHE A 79 18.45 -10.31 2.78
CA PHE A 79 19.43 -11.27 3.30
C PHE A 79 19.55 -12.50 2.41
N ILE A 80 18.43 -13.02 1.91
CA ILE A 80 18.41 -14.14 0.97
C ILE A 80 19.11 -13.74 -0.33
N VAL A 81 18.81 -12.56 -0.88
CA VAL A 81 19.44 -12.06 -2.11
C VAL A 81 20.94 -11.82 -1.89
N GLY A 82 21.33 -11.23 -0.76
CA GLY A 82 22.74 -11.02 -0.41
C GLY A 82 23.51 -12.34 -0.35
N TRP A 83 22.95 -13.36 0.29
CA TRP A 83 23.51 -14.71 0.26
C TRP A 83 23.53 -15.31 -1.15
N ALA A 84 22.46 -15.14 -1.93
CA ALA A 84 22.36 -15.70 -3.29
C ALA A 84 23.45 -15.15 -4.22
N ILE A 85 23.79 -13.86 -4.08
CA ILE A 85 24.90 -13.24 -4.80
C ILE A 85 26.24 -13.86 -4.39
N ALA A 86 26.45 -14.09 -3.09
CA ALA A 86 27.69 -14.64 -2.54
C ALA A 86 27.73 -16.19 -2.49
N PHE A 87 26.73 -16.89 -3.03
CA PHE A 87 26.52 -18.33 -2.81
C PHE A 87 27.76 -19.20 -3.03
N ARG A 88 28.54 -18.89 -4.07
CA ARG A 88 29.76 -19.63 -4.42
C ARG A 88 30.90 -19.42 -3.43
N GLU A 89 30.94 -18.29 -2.74
CA GLU A 89 32.02 -17.90 -1.82
C GLU A 89 31.80 -18.48 -0.42
N VAL A 90 30.55 -18.51 0.05
CA VAL A 90 30.20 -19.00 1.40
C VAL A 90 30.04 -20.53 1.49
N GLY A 91 29.88 -21.22 0.35
CA GLY A 91 29.82 -22.67 0.28
C GLY A 91 28.77 -23.31 1.19
N TRP A 92 29.06 -24.50 1.72
CA TRP A 92 28.09 -25.26 2.54
C TRP A 92 27.69 -24.55 3.84
N MET A 93 28.60 -23.80 4.45
CA MET A 93 28.31 -23.11 5.70
C MET A 93 27.29 -21.98 5.49
N GLY A 94 27.42 -21.22 4.40
CA GLY A 94 26.41 -20.23 4.00
C GLY A 94 25.06 -20.87 3.68
N TYR A 95 25.07 -22.00 2.98
CA TYR A 95 23.84 -22.72 2.66
C TYR A 95 23.07 -23.16 3.91
N ILE A 96 23.75 -23.74 4.91
CA ILE A 96 23.12 -24.13 6.17
C ILE A 96 22.58 -22.90 6.91
N ALA A 97 23.34 -21.80 6.94
CA ALA A 97 22.90 -20.56 7.56
C ALA A 97 21.60 -20.03 6.93
N VAL A 98 21.51 -20.01 5.59
CA VAL A 98 20.28 -19.57 4.90
C VAL A 98 19.15 -20.57 5.03
N ALA A 99 19.43 -21.88 5.06
CA ALA A 99 18.39 -22.87 5.32
C ALA A 99 17.74 -22.66 6.70
N ILE A 100 18.54 -22.43 7.74
CA ILE A 100 18.05 -22.10 9.08
C ILE A 100 17.27 -20.78 9.07
N PHE A 101 17.80 -19.77 8.38
CA PHE A 101 17.13 -18.48 8.24
C PHE A 101 15.74 -18.63 7.61
N ILE A 102 15.62 -19.34 6.48
CA ILE A 102 14.34 -19.61 5.81
C ILE A 102 13.37 -20.37 6.72
N VAL A 103 13.85 -21.36 7.48
CA VAL A 103 12.99 -22.07 8.45
C VAL A 103 12.45 -21.12 9.52
N MET A 104 13.26 -20.18 10.01
CA MET A 104 12.78 -19.14 10.93
C MET A 104 11.72 -18.25 10.29
N LEU A 105 11.86 -17.88 9.01
CA LEU A 105 10.85 -17.12 8.26
C LEU A 105 9.52 -17.88 8.19
N LEU A 106 9.59 -19.17 7.87
CA LEU A 106 8.40 -20.02 7.79
C LEU A 106 7.70 -20.15 9.15
N ILE A 107 8.45 -20.22 10.24
CA ILE A 107 7.90 -20.25 11.60
C ILE A 107 7.22 -18.91 11.93
N ALA A 108 7.87 -17.78 11.65
CA ALA A 108 7.31 -16.45 11.88
C ALA A 108 6.03 -16.24 11.06
N LEU A 109 6.04 -16.61 9.77
CA LEU A 109 4.88 -16.56 8.89
C LEU A 109 3.73 -17.45 9.38
N ALA A 110 4.04 -18.68 9.79
CA ALA A 110 3.04 -19.60 10.31
C ALA A 110 2.40 -19.07 11.61
N TYR A 111 3.18 -18.44 12.49
CA TYR A 111 2.69 -17.82 13.71
C TYR A 111 1.75 -16.64 13.42
N GLU A 112 2.15 -15.75 12.51
CA GLU A 112 1.35 -14.57 12.15
C GLU A 112 0.03 -14.98 11.50
N TRP A 113 0.08 -15.98 10.60
CA TRP A 113 -1.12 -16.52 9.97
C TRP A 113 -2.08 -17.14 11.00
N ARG A 114 -1.54 -17.87 11.99
CA ARG A 114 -2.36 -18.44 13.07
C ARG A 114 -2.96 -17.39 14.00
N THR A 115 -2.31 -16.26 14.17
CA THR A 115 -2.77 -15.17 15.06
C THR A 115 -3.92 -14.37 14.44
N GLY A 116 -4.19 -14.55 13.15
CA GLY A 116 -5.29 -13.86 12.47
C GLY A 116 -5.01 -12.38 12.22
N ALA A 117 -3.76 -11.96 12.30
CA ALA A 117 -3.34 -10.60 11.90
C ALA A 117 -3.60 -10.33 10.41
N LEU A 118 -3.72 -11.39 9.61
CA LEU A 118 -4.11 -11.36 8.21
C LEU A 118 -5.62 -11.52 7.98
N ASP A 119 -6.43 -11.72 9.03
CA ASP A 119 -7.84 -12.05 8.88
C ASP A 119 -8.66 -10.77 8.63
N TRP A 120 -9.09 -10.60 7.38
CA TRP A 120 -9.84 -9.46 6.92
C TRP A 120 -11.34 -9.77 6.98
N GLY A 121 -11.99 -9.33 8.06
CA GLY A 121 -13.43 -9.50 8.24
C GLY A 121 -14.11 -8.19 8.61
N ILE A 122 -15.25 -7.89 7.98
CA ILE A 122 -16.10 -6.74 8.32
C ILE A 122 -16.57 -6.93 9.78
N LYS A 123 -15.93 -6.24 10.72
CA LYS A 123 -16.48 -6.07 12.06
C LYS A 123 -17.61 -5.05 11.96
N SER A 124 -18.80 -5.53 11.61
CA SER A 124 -20.02 -4.72 11.60
C SER A 124 -20.26 -4.20 13.02
N ARG A 125 -19.91 -2.93 13.27
CA ARG A 125 -20.43 -2.21 14.45
C ARG A 125 -21.91 -1.98 14.21
N HIS A 126 -22.73 -2.93 14.65
CA HIS A 126 -24.13 -2.65 14.90
C HIS A 126 -24.22 -1.70 16.09
N THR A 127 -24.29 -0.41 15.81
CA THR A 127 -24.79 0.57 16.79
C THR A 127 -25.86 1.36 16.06
N MET A 128 -27.06 0.80 16.04
CA MET A 128 -28.28 1.54 15.73
C MET A 128 -28.74 2.18 17.04
N PRO A 129 -28.74 3.52 17.17
CA PRO A 129 -29.48 4.16 18.24
C PRO A 129 -30.98 3.89 18.04
N ASP A 130 -31.70 3.52 19.10
CA ASP A 130 -33.14 3.19 19.13
C ASP A 130 -34.10 4.30 18.61
N ALA A 131 -33.57 5.40 18.08
CA ALA A 131 -34.30 6.60 17.69
C ALA A 131 -35.19 6.44 16.45
N TYR A 132 -35.05 5.36 15.66
CA TYR A 132 -35.89 5.14 14.46
C TYR A 132 -37.10 4.21 14.68
N SER A 133 -37.25 3.61 15.87
CA SER A 133 -38.37 2.70 16.17
C SER A 133 -39.70 3.41 16.49
N ARG A 134 -39.71 4.75 16.59
CA ARG A 134 -40.91 5.54 16.90
C ARG A 134 -41.36 6.38 15.70
N ARG A 135 -41.79 5.73 14.62
CA ARG A 135 -42.69 6.37 13.64
C ARG A 135 -44.07 5.74 13.75
N PRO A 136 -45.11 6.47 14.19
CA PRO A 136 -46.46 5.95 14.15
C PRO A 136 -46.90 5.82 12.69
N SER A 137 -47.30 4.62 12.30
CA SER A 137 -47.99 4.35 11.03
C SER A 137 -49.39 4.94 11.11
N THR A 138 -49.59 6.07 10.44
CA THR A 138 -50.92 6.56 10.07
C THR A 138 -51.49 5.73 8.94
#